data_AF-K1ZFY4-F1
#
_entry.id   AF-K1ZFY4-F1
#
_cell.length_a   1.000
_cell.length_b   1.000
_cell.length_c   1.000
_cell.angle_alpha   90.00
_cell.angle_beta   90.00
_cell.angle_gamma   90.00
#
_symmetry.space_group_name_H-M   'P 1'
#
loop_
_entity.id
_entity.type
_entity.pdbx_description
1 polymer ?
#
loop_
_entity_poly.entity_id
_entity_poly.type
_entity_poly.pdbx_seq_one_letter_code
_entity_poly.pdbx_strand_id
1 'polypeptide(L)'
;LLPDCLVGSTDQSVMHLRSFQDYEVRMTARYLLIFMTLAITLELLDIIFRGYTAVKSWDILRDVIYEHDFVKIFVLQYGIGNLLPFLILLVLGLTTRRACFACILVLFGVMMMRWNVVIGGQAFSLTFAGFMTYHLPIVPRDMESFKEGLAGCLMVLGAPFVIFYFLNMVIPAFWEDQAQ
;
A
#
# COMPACT_ATOMS: atom_id res chain seq x y z
N LEU A 1 -33.98 -22.32 29.20
CA LEU A 1 -34.79 -22.32 27.96
C LEU A 1 -35.11 -20.87 27.65
N LEU A 2 -34.20 -20.19 26.95
CA LEU A 2 -34.46 -18.84 26.45
C LEU A 2 -35.47 -18.95 25.29
N PRO A 3 -36.43 -18.02 25.16
CA PRO A 3 -37.50 -18.14 24.18
C PRO A 3 -36.95 -18.00 22.76
N ASP A 4 -37.25 -18.99 21.91
CA ASP A 4 -36.75 -19.14 20.53
C ASP A 4 -37.05 -17.93 19.62
N CYS A 5 -38.00 -17.08 20.01
CA CYS A 5 -38.34 -15.85 19.31
C CYS A 5 -37.25 -14.76 19.36
N LEU A 6 -36.42 -14.71 20.43
CA LEU A 6 -35.28 -13.78 20.51
C LEU A 6 -34.07 -14.28 19.71
N VAL A 7 -33.96 -15.60 19.53
CA VAL A 7 -32.90 -16.20 18.71
C VAL A 7 -33.15 -15.90 17.24
N GLY A 8 -34.40 -15.98 16.78
CA GLY A 8 -34.76 -15.66 15.38
C GLY A 8 -34.55 -14.19 14.97
N SER A 9 -34.83 -13.23 15.85
CA SER A 9 -34.60 -11.79 15.56
C SER A 9 -33.12 -11.41 15.57
N THR A 10 -32.34 -12.04 16.45
CA THR A 10 -30.89 -11.88 16.48
C THR A 10 -30.29 -12.46 15.21
N ASP A 11 -30.68 -13.67 14.79
CA ASP A 11 -30.14 -14.37 13.60
C ASP A 11 -30.44 -13.60 12.29
N GLN A 12 -31.65 -13.05 12.15
CA GLN A 12 -32.00 -12.18 11.02
C GLN A 12 -31.15 -10.90 10.99
N SER A 13 -30.88 -10.32 12.16
CA SER A 13 -30.05 -9.12 12.27
C SER A 13 -28.59 -9.39 11.90
N VAL A 14 -27.98 -10.49 12.37
CA VAL A 14 -26.59 -10.85 12.00
C VAL A 14 -26.48 -11.19 10.52
N MET A 15 -27.48 -11.87 9.95
CA MET A 15 -27.51 -12.18 8.52
C MET A 15 -27.62 -10.91 7.67
N HIS A 16 -28.47 -9.97 8.07
CA HIS A 16 -28.59 -8.66 7.43
C HIS A 16 -27.24 -7.94 7.46
N LEU A 17 -26.62 -7.77 8.64
CA LEU A 17 -25.32 -7.09 8.79
C LEU A 17 -24.20 -7.72 7.94
N ARG A 18 -24.13 -9.05 7.86
CA ARG A 18 -23.15 -9.75 7.00
C ARG A 18 -23.40 -9.50 5.52
N SER A 19 -24.67 -9.44 5.09
CA SER A 19 -25.02 -9.13 3.71
C SER A 19 -24.64 -7.70 3.31
N PHE A 20 -24.79 -6.71 4.21
CA PHE A 20 -24.28 -5.35 3.98
C PHE A 20 -22.75 -5.35 3.91
N GLN A 21 -22.08 -6.02 4.84
CA GLN A 21 -20.62 -6.10 4.84
C GLN A 21 -20.08 -6.68 3.51
N ASP A 22 -20.67 -7.76 3.02
CA ASP A 22 -20.25 -8.38 1.75
C ASP A 22 -20.55 -7.49 0.54
N TYR A 23 -21.65 -6.74 0.58
CA TYR A 23 -22.00 -5.78 -0.47
C TYR A 23 -21.00 -4.61 -0.51
N GLU A 24 -20.74 -3.98 0.64
CA GLU A 24 -19.80 -2.86 0.78
C GLU A 24 -18.39 -3.28 0.34
N VAL A 25 -17.90 -4.44 0.81
CA VAL A 25 -16.58 -4.96 0.43
C VAL A 25 -16.47 -5.19 -1.07
N ARG A 26 -17.52 -5.71 -1.72
CA ARG A 26 -17.52 -5.89 -3.18
C ARG A 26 -17.52 -4.56 -3.93
N MET A 27 -18.25 -3.56 -3.45
CA MET A 27 -18.25 -2.23 -4.05
C MET A 27 -16.87 -1.58 -3.93
N THR A 28 -16.28 -1.56 -2.72
CA THR A 28 -14.93 -1.00 -2.51
C THR A 28 -13.88 -1.73 -3.34
N ALA A 29 -13.95 -3.06 -3.44
CA ALA A 29 -13.03 -3.86 -4.25
C ALA A 29 -13.08 -3.49 -5.75
N ARG A 30 -14.27 -3.19 -6.29
CA ARG A 30 -14.44 -2.75 -7.68
C ARG A 30 -13.79 -1.38 -7.91
N TYR A 31 -13.99 -0.43 -7.01
CA TYR A 31 -13.30 0.85 -7.08
C TYR A 31 -11.79 0.67 -7.01
N LEU A 32 -11.31 -0.19 -6.10
CA LEU A 32 -9.89 -0.49 -5.95
C LEU A 32 -9.30 -1.06 -7.24
N LEU A 33 -10.00 -1.99 -7.91
CA LEU A 33 -9.59 -2.52 -9.22
C LEU A 33 -9.47 -1.45 -10.30
N ILE A 34 -10.40 -0.49 -10.35
CA ILE A 34 -10.35 0.63 -11.31
C ILE A 34 -9.11 1.47 -11.04
N PHE A 35 -8.87 1.86 -9.78
CA PHE A 35 -7.69 2.63 -9.40
C PHE A 35 -6.38 1.88 -9.66
N MET A 36 -6.34 0.57 -9.39
CA MET A 36 -5.18 -0.27 -9.70
C MET A 36 -4.89 -0.27 -11.20
N THR A 37 -5.91 -0.46 -12.03
CA THR A 37 -5.74 -0.46 -13.50
C THR A 37 -5.14 0.87 -13.98
N LEU A 38 -5.62 1.99 -13.44
CA LEU A 38 -5.04 3.32 -13.71
C LEU A 38 -3.59 3.42 -13.22
N ALA A 39 -3.29 2.92 -12.02
CA ALA A 39 -1.95 2.92 -11.46
C ALA A 39 -0.96 2.13 -12.32
N ILE A 40 -1.31 0.90 -12.75
CA ILE A 40 -0.47 0.08 -13.65
C ILE A 40 -0.20 0.85 -14.95
N THR A 41 -1.22 1.52 -15.49
CA THR A 41 -1.11 2.27 -16.74
C THR A 41 -0.12 3.44 -16.61
N LEU A 42 -0.24 4.24 -15.55
CA LEU A 42 0.68 5.36 -15.29
C LEU A 42 2.10 4.88 -15.01
N GLU A 43 2.25 3.76 -14.30
CA GLU A 43 3.53 3.18 -13.96
C GLU A 43 4.27 2.64 -15.19
N LEU A 44 3.55 1.98 -16.10
CA LEU A 44 4.10 1.54 -17.38
C LEU A 44 4.53 2.72 -18.25
N LEU A 45 3.74 3.79 -18.25
CA LEU A 45 4.07 5.03 -18.95
C LEU A 45 5.37 5.66 -18.39
N ASP A 46 5.59 5.63 -17.07
CA ASP A 46 6.84 6.09 -16.44
C ASP A 46 8.05 5.26 -16.89
N ILE A 47 7.93 3.93 -16.93
CA ILE A 47 9.01 3.06 -17.44
C ILE A 47 9.37 3.43 -18.87
N ILE A 48 8.37 3.61 -19.73
CA ILE A 48 8.59 3.94 -21.14
C ILE A 48 9.34 5.26 -21.24
N PHE A 49 8.88 6.32 -20.56
CA PHE A 49 9.56 7.61 -20.58
C PHE A 49 10.99 7.55 -20.04
N ARG A 50 11.24 6.81 -18.96
CA ARG A 50 12.57 6.60 -18.40
C ARG A 50 13.47 5.84 -19.36
N GLY A 51 12.94 4.80 -20.00
CA GLY A 51 13.61 4.03 -21.05
C GLY A 51 14.05 4.91 -22.22
N TYR A 52 13.17 5.80 -22.71
CA TYR A 52 13.50 6.76 -23.77
C TYR A 52 14.58 7.77 -23.37
N THR A 53 14.53 8.28 -22.14
CA THR A 53 15.49 9.28 -21.66
C THR A 53 16.88 8.68 -21.45
N ALA A 54 16.94 7.41 -21.06
CA ALA A 54 18.18 6.68 -20.83
C ALA A 54 18.88 6.19 -22.11
N VAL A 55 18.32 6.46 -23.30
CA VAL A 55 18.86 5.98 -24.58
C VAL A 55 20.27 6.50 -24.90
N LYS A 56 20.73 7.59 -24.26
CA LYS A 56 22.09 8.13 -24.46
C LYS A 56 23.22 7.31 -23.82
N SER A 57 22.93 6.34 -22.96
CA SER A 57 23.95 5.53 -22.25
C SER A 57 23.48 4.08 -22.00
N TRP A 58 22.99 3.42 -23.06
CA TRP A 58 22.32 2.11 -23.01
C TRP A 58 23.17 0.97 -22.42
N ASP A 59 24.48 0.94 -22.68
CA ASP A 59 25.35 -0.16 -22.25
C ASP A 59 25.59 -0.20 -20.73
N ILE A 60 25.78 0.97 -20.10
CA ILE A 60 26.02 1.07 -18.65
C ILE A 60 24.73 0.87 -17.85
N LEU A 61 23.58 1.25 -18.43
CA LEU A 61 22.27 1.14 -17.79
C LEU A 61 21.79 -0.31 -17.67
N ARG A 62 22.12 -1.16 -18.64
CA ARG A 62 21.68 -2.57 -18.66
C ARG A 62 22.27 -3.35 -17.48
N ASP A 63 23.57 -3.18 -17.21
CA ASP A 63 24.25 -3.90 -16.13
C ASP A 63 23.75 -3.45 -14.75
N VAL A 64 23.53 -2.14 -14.54
CA VAL A 64 23.07 -1.59 -13.25
C VAL A 64 21.59 -1.93 -12.94
N ILE A 65 20.70 -1.86 -13.94
CA ILE A 65 19.28 -2.20 -13.76
C ILE A 65 19.10 -3.68 -13.46
N TYR A 66 19.87 -4.57 -14.12
CA TYR A 66 19.74 -6.01 -13.92
C TYR A 66 20.37 -6.51 -12.62
N GLU A 67 21.49 -5.93 -12.16
CA GLU A 67 22.17 -6.42 -10.95
C GLU A 67 21.54 -5.97 -9.62
N HIS A 68 21.09 -4.70 -9.50
CA HIS A 68 20.77 -4.15 -8.16
C HIS A 68 19.29 -3.84 -7.91
N ASP A 69 18.54 -3.35 -8.91
CA ASP A 69 17.17 -2.87 -8.71
C ASP A 69 16.09 -3.70 -9.40
N PHE A 70 16.47 -4.68 -10.22
CA PHE A 70 15.55 -5.61 -10.89
C PHE A 70 14.59 -6.30 -9.91
N VAL A 71 15.11 -6.85 -8.81
CA VAL A 71 14.30 -7.60 -7.84
C VAL A 71 13.28 -6.69 -7.14
N LYS A 72 13.68 -5.45 -6.79
CA LYS A 72 12.79 -4.52 -6.08
C LYS A 72 11.68 -3.99 -6.97
N ILE A 73 12.00 -3.71 -8.23
CA ILE A 73 11.04 -3.14 -9.18
C ILE A 73 10.17 -4.25 -9.77
N PHE A 74 10.76 -5.26 -10.42
CA PHE A 74 9.99 -6.30 -11.12
C PHE A 74 9.31 -7.30 -10.17
N VAL A 75 10.01 -7.77 -9.14
CA VAL A 75 9.48 -8.85 -8.28
C VAL A 75 8.62 -8.28 -7.16
N LEU A 76 9.16 -7.33 -6.38
CA LEU A 76 8.46 -6.81 -5.21
C LEU A 76 7.36 -5.80 -5.56
N GLN A 77 7.62 -4.82 -6.45
CA GLN A 77 6.63 -3.81 -6.82
C GLN A 77 5.63 -4.34 -7.87
N TYR A 78 6.08 -4.73 -9.07
CA TYR A 78 5.18 -5.19 -10.12
C TYR A 78 4.54 -6.54 -9.82
N GLY A 79 5.33 -7.53 -9.36
CA GLY A 79 4.82 -8.86 -9.04
C GLY A 79 3.93 -8.85 -7.80
N ILE A 80 4.52 -8.60 -6.63
CA ILE A 80 3.81 -8.73 -5.34
C ILE A 80 2.89 -7.55 -5.07
N GLY A 81 3.32 -6.32 -5.38
CA GLY A 81 2.59 -5.10 -5.03
C GLY A 81 1.44 -4.74 -5.98
N ASN A 82 1.50 -5.18 -7.24
CA ASN A 82 0.53 -4.78 -8.26
C ASN A 82 -0.19 -5.99 -8.90
N LEU A 83 0.55 -6.93 -9.48
CA LEU A 83 -0.02 -8.09 -10.16
C LEU A 83 -0.77 -9.03 -9.20
N LEU A 84 -0.18 -9.33 -8.05
CA LEU A 84 -0.78 -10.25 -7.07
C LEU A 84 -2.10 -9.72 -6.48
N PRO A 85 -2.20 -8.47 -5.97
CA PRO A 85 -3.48 -7.91 -5.55
C PRO A 85 -4.48 -7.77 -6.69
N PHE A 86 -4.02 -7.45 -7.91
CA PHE A 86 -4.90 -7.36 -9.08
C PHE A 86 -5.56 -8.72 -9.37
N LEU A 87 -4.78 -9.80 -9.38
CA LEU A 87 -5.29 -11.15 -9.58
C LEU A 87 -6.24 -11.58 -8.47
N ILE A 88 -5.92 -11.30 -7.20
CA ILE A 88 -6.80 -11.64 -6.06
C ILE A 88 -8.16 -10.96 -6.18
N LEU A 89 -8.18 -9.69 -6.58
CA LEU A 89 -9.40 -8.90 -6.72
C LEU A 89 -10.20 -9.26 -7.98
N LEU A 90 -9.54 -9.76 -9.04
CA LEU A 90 -10.18 -10.21 -10.28
C LEU A 90 -10.99 -11.50 -10.09
N VAL A 91 -10.57 -12.39 -9.18
CA VAL A 91 -11.24 -13.68 -8.95
C VAL A 91 -12.66 -13.48 -8.42
N LEU A 92 -13.67 -14.03 -9.14
CA LEU A 92 -15.06 -14.06 -8.68
C LEU A 92 -15.18 -14.86 -7.37
N GLY A 93 -15.74 -14.24 -6.33
CA GLY A 93 -15.91 -14.84 -5.00
C GLY A 93 -15.02 -14.22 -3.92
N LEU A 94 -14.92 -12.89 -3.91
CA LEU A 94 -14.12 -12.16 -2.94
C LEU A 94 -14.72 -12.30 -1.54
N THR A 95 -14.02 -13.02 -0.67
CA THR A 95 -14.32 -13.07 0.77
C THR A 95 -13.65 -11.89 1.45
N THR A 96 -14.22 -11.40 2.56
CA THR A 96 -13.68 -10.28 3.34
C THR A 96 -12.19 -10.45 3.67
N ARG A 97 -11.75 -11.68 3.99
CA ARG A 97 -10.34 -11.98 4.30
C ARG A 97 -9.41 -11.77 3.11
N ARG A 98 -9.83 -12.18 1.91
CA ARG A 98 -9.05 -11.99 0.67
C ARG A 98 -8.99 -10.51 0.28
N ALA A 99 -10.09 -9.79 0.47
CA ALA A 99 -10.13 -8.34 0.25
C ALA A 99 -9.15 -7.61 1.19
N CYS A 100 -9.16 -7.92 2.49
CA CYS A 100 -8.20 -7.35 3.44
C CYS A 100 -6.75 -7.66 3.06
N PHE A 101 -6.46 -8.90 2.67
CA PHE A 101 -5.11 -9.29 2.24
C PHE A 101 -4.68 -8.55 0.98
N ALA A 102 -5.57 -8.41 -0.01
CA ALA A 102 -5.31 -7.61 -1.20
C ALA A 102 -5.03 -6.15 -0.86
N CYS A 103 -5.79 -5.53 0.05
CA CYS A 103 -5.55 -4.16 0.50
C CYS A 103 -4.16 -3.98 1.15
N ILE A 104 -3.72 -4.93 1.98
CA ILE A 104 -2.38 -4.90 2.59
C ILE A 104 -1.30 -4.98 1.50
N LEU A 105 -1.47 -5.85 0.51
CA LEU A 105 -0.53 -5.97 -0.61
C LEU A 105 -0.50 -4.71 -1.47
N VAL A 106 -1.64 -4.05 -1.70
CA VAL A 106 -1.69 -2.78 -2.43
C VAL A 106 -0.96 -1.69 -1.65
N LEU A 107 -1.16 -1.59 -0.33
CA LEU A 107 -0.41 -0.64 0.51
C LEU A 107 1.10 -0.92 0.45
N PHE A 108 1.49 -2.19 0.49
CA PHE A 108 2.88 -2.58 0.30
C PHE A 108 3.41 -2.17 -1.08
N GLY A 109 2.64 -2.39 -2.15
CA GLY A 109 3.00 -1.99 -3.51
C GLY A 109 3.18 -0.48 -3.66
N VAL A 110 2.29 0.32 -3.07
CA VAL A 110 2.39 1.80 -3.06
C VAL A 110 3.62 2.26 -2.28
N MET A 111 3.91 1.63 -1.15
CA MET A 111 5.12 1.90 -0.37
C MET A 111 6.38 1.58 -1.18
N MET A 112 6.40 0.43 -1.88
CA MET A 112 7.50 0.03 -2.76
C MET A 112 7.67 1.00 -3.94
N MET A 113 6.58 1.48 -4.55
CA MET A 113 6.62 2.53 -5.58
C MET A 113 7.39 3.76 -5.09
N ARG A 114 7.08 4.23 -3.87
CA ARG A 114 7.74 5.39 -3.28
C ARG A 114 9.18 5.11 -2.91
N TRP A 115 9.44 3.96 -2.31
CA TRP A 115 10.79 3.53 -1.97
C TRP A 115 11.68 3.46 -3.20
N ASN A 116 11.20 2.84 -4.29
CA ASN A 116 11.97 2.63 -5.51
C ASN A 116 12.27 3.95 -6.24
N VAL A 117 11.36 4.92 -6.25
CA VAL A 117 11.63 6.25 -6.83
C VAL A 117 12.67 7.03 -6.02
N VAL A 118 12.57 7.00 -4.68
CA VAL A 118 13.49 7.76 -3.82
C VAL A 118 14.86 7.09 -3.76
N ILE A 119 14.94 5.82 -3.36
CA ILE A 119 16.21 5.11 -3.20
C ILE A 119 16.85 4.81 -4.55
N GLY A 120 16.06 4.46 -5.57
CA GLY A 120 16.59 4.31 -6.93
C GLY A 120 17.14 5.63 -7.48
N GLY A 121 16.49 6.76 -7.21
CA GLY A 121 16.99 8.08 -7.58
C GLY A 121 18.25 8.52 -6.82
N GLN A 122 18.43 8.08 -5.57
CA GLN A 122 19.60 8.38 -4.74
C GLN A 122 20.78 7.42 -4.99
N ALA A 123 20.51 6.17 -5.37
CA ALA A 123 21.53 5.16 -5.64
C ALA A 123 22.31 5.44 -6.93
N PHE A 124 21.71 6.15 -7.89
CA PHE A 124 22.41 6.68 -9.06
C PHE A 124 23.13 7.99 -8.72
N SER A 125 24.43 7.90 -8.42
CA SER A 125 25.29 9.09 -8.49
C SER A 125 25.43 9.53 -9.95
N LEU A 126 25.13 10.80 -10.25
CA LEU A 126 25.33 11.42 -11.57
C LEU A 126 26.77 11.27 -12.13
N THR A 127 27.73 10.86 -11.30
CA THR A 127 29.15 10.66 -11.66
C THR A 127 29.55 9.20 -11.91
N PHE A 128 28.66 8.20 -11.74
CA PHE A 128 28.97 6.77 -11.90
C PHE A 128 30.21 6.27 -11.12
N ALA A 129 30.67 7.02 -10.11
CA ALA A 129 31.95 6.79 -9.43
C ALA A 129 31.85 5.84 -8.21
N GLY A 130 30.68 5.27 -7.94
CA GLY A 130 30.45 4.34 -6.83
C GLY A 130 29.02 4.38 -6.31
N PHE A 131 28.54 3.23 -5.83
CA PHE A 131 27.24 3.10 -5.17
C PHE A 131 27.34 3.54 -3.71
N MET A 132 26.49 4.49 -3.29
CA MET A 132 26.39 4.89 -1.89
C MET A 132 25.54 3.86 -1.13
N THR A 133 26.17 3.09 -0.25
CA THR A 133 25.45 2.16 0.64
C THR A 133 24.83 2.93 1.81
N TYR A 134 23.52 3.17 1.73
CA TYR A 134 22.76 3.73 2.85
C TYR A 134 22.51 2.66 3.91
N HIS A 135 23.16 2.79 5.07
CA HIS A 135 22.88 1.96 6.25
C HIS A 135 21.85 2.67 7.13
N LEU A 136 20.65 2.11 7.24
CA LEU A 136 19.62 2.60 8.16
C LEU A 136 20.11 2.42 9.61
N PRO A 137 20.33 3.49 10.39
CA PRO A 137 20.66 3.36 11.81
C PRO A 137 19.40 2.91 12.56
N ILE A 138 19.40 1.65 13.03
CA ILE A 138 18.30 1.06 13.79
C ILE A 138 18.28 1.60 15.23
N VAL A 139 19.45 1.98 15.76
CA VAL A 139 19.61 2.57 17.10
C VAL A 139 19.97 4.05 16.94
N PRO A 140 19.10 4.99 17.36
CA PRO A 140 19.39 6.42 17.28
C PRO A 140 20.51 6.76 18.27
N ARG A 141 21.68 7.13 17.76
CA ARG A 141 22.79 7.67 18.55
C ARG A 141 22.78 9.20 18.61
N ASP A 142 22.16 9.84 17.61
CA ASP A 142 22.03 11.29 17.47
C ASP A 142 20.63 11.68 16.95
N MET A 143 20.28 12.97 17.09
CA MET A 143 18.97 13.52 16.69
C MET A 143 18.75 13.48 15.16
N GLU A 144 19.82 13.52 14.36
CA GLU A 144 19.78 13.30 12.90
C GLU A 144 19.50 11.83 12.57
N SER A 145 20.15 10.89 13.27
CA SER A 145 19.84 9.45 13.13
C SER A 145 18.43 9.08 13.60
N PHE A 146 17.81 9.86 14.47
CA PHE A 146 16.40 9.68 14.84
C PHE A 146 15.45 10.10 13.70
N LYS A 147 15.76 11.20 13.00
CA LYS A 147 14.97 11.72 11.87
C LYS A 147 15.14 10.87 10.60
N GLU A 148 16.35 10.38 10.34
CA GLU A 148 16.70 9.58 9.15
C GLU A 148 16.55 8.07 9.37
N GLY A 149 16.44 7.64 10.64
CA GLY A 149 16.32 6.23 11.02
C GLY A 149 14.90 5.69 11.10
N LEU A 150 14.79 4.45 11.57
CA LEU A 150 13.52 3.72 11.72
C LEU A 150 12.50 4.47 12.60
N ALA A 151 12.98 5.21 13.59
CA ALA A 151 12.14 5.94 14.55
C ALA A 151 11.36 7.10 13.90
N GLY A 152 11.99 7.88 13.01
CA GLY A 152 11.32 8.93 12.24
C GLY A 152 10.24 8.36 11.31
N CYS A 153 10.52 7.22 10.66
CA CYS A 153 9.55 6.52 9.82
C CYS A 153 8.30 6.08 10.63
N LEU A 154 8.52 5.45 11.80
CA LEU A 154 7.43 5.01 12.68
C LEU A 154 6.61 6.18 13.24
N MET A 155 7.25 7.32 13.54
CA MET A 155 6.55 8.53 13.99
C MET A 155 5.61 9.06 12.90
N VAL A 156 6.08 9.12 11.64
CA VAL A 156 5.24 9.57 10.51
C VAL A 156 4.12 8.57 10.21
N LEU A 157 4.37 7.26 10.33
CA LEU A 157 3.32 6.23 10.22
C LEU A 157 2.28 6.34 11.35
N GLY A 158 2.69 6.74 12.55
CA GLY A 158 1.80 6.97 13.69
C GLY A 158 1.00 8.28 13.62
N ALA A 159 1.51 9.29 12.91
CA ALA A 159 0.90 10.61 12.80
C ALA A 159 -0.59 10.61 12.38
N PRO A 160 -1.04 9.89 11.34
CA PRO A 160 -2.46 9.87 10.96
C PRO A 160 -3.37 9.30 12.06
N PHE A 161 -2.90 8.33 12.84
CA PHE A 161 -3.67 7.78 13.97
C PHE A 161 -3.77 8.76 15.13
N VAL A 162 -2.69 9.46 15.44
CA VAL A 162 -2.66 10.50 16.47
C VAL A 162 -3.58 11.66 16.07
N ILE A 163 -3.50 12.11 14.82
CA ILE A 163 -4.40 13.14 14.28
C ILE A 163 -5.85 12.68 14.35
N PHE A 164 -6.14 11.43 13.94
CA PHE A 164 -7.49 10.88 14.00
C PHE A 164 -8.03 10.82 15.44
N TYR A 165 -7.20 10.45 16.42
CA TYR A 165 -7.57 10.47 17.83
C TYR A 165 -7.99 11.86 18.31
N PHE A 166 -7.19 12.89 17.98
CA PHE A 166 -7.53 14.27 18.32
C PHE A 166 -8.75 14.77 17.55
N LEU A 167 -8.92 14.38 16.29
CA LEU A 167 -10.07 14.77 15.48
C LEU A 167 -11.37 14.20 16.06
N ASN A 168 -11.36 12.93 16.48
CA ASN A 168 -12.51 12.26 17.09
C ASN A 168 -12.87 12.87 18.46
N MET A 169 -11.91 13.50 19.14
CA MET A 169 -12.18 14.26 20.36
C MET A 169 -12.96 15.55 20.10
N VAL A 170 -12.81 16.17 18.92
CA VAL A 170 -13.48 17.43 18.54
C VAL A 170 -14.77 17.19 17.77
N ILE A 171 -14.77 16.23 16.85
CA ILE A 171 -15.91 15.86 16.01
C ILE A 171 -16.13 14.35 16.21
N PRO A 172 -17.16 13.93 16.96
CA PRO A 172 -17.43 12.50 17.12
C PRO A 172 -17.67 11.89 15.74
N ALA A 173 -16.78 10.97 15.33
CA ALA A 173 -16.78 10.40 13.99
C ALA A 173 -17.95 9.44 13.76
N PHE A 174 -18.50 8.89 14.82
CA PHE A 174 -19.72 8.09 14.80
C PHE A 174 -20.85 8.98 15.30
N TRP A 175 -21.71 9.42 14.38
CA TRP A 175 -23.01 9.92 14.80
C TRP A 175 -23.76 8.70 15.35
N GLU A 176 -23.94 8.69 16.66
CA GLU A 176 -24.89 7.78 17.26
C GLU A 176 -26.27 8.30 16.84
N ASP A 177 -26.80 7.81 15.72
CA ASP A 177 -28.22 7.93 15.39
C ASP A 177 -29.02 7.07 16.38
N GLN A 178 -28.92 7.41 17.66
CA GLN A 178 -29.91 7.08 18.66
C GLN A 178 -30.91 8.23 18.73
N ALA A 179 -31.68 8.38 17.65
CA ALA A 179 -32.93 9.12 17.67
C ALA A 179 -33.91 8.51 16.66
N GLN A 180 -34.76 7.63 17.20
CA GLN A 180 -36.04 7.08 16.71
C GLN A 180 -36.04 5.71 16.03
#